data_AF-A0A7Y2US39-F1
#
_entry.id   AF-A0A7Y2US39-F1
#
_cell.length_a   1.000
_cell.length_b   1.000
_cell.length_c   1.000
_cell.angle_alpha   90.00
_cell.angle_beta   90.00
_cell.angle_gamma   90.00
#
_symmetry.space_group_name_H-M   'P 1'
#
loop_
_entity.id
_entity.type
_entity.pdbx_description
1 polymer ?
#
loop_
_entity_poly.entity_id
_entity_poly.type
_entity_poly.pdbx_seq_one_letter_code
_entity_poly.pdbx_strand_id
1 'polypeptide(L)'
;MIAGIGHNQGPTMERGQKWRTFQWQKARSEAMPKAMPLMVVKMHVARAHQLGLDYPTYAAVRKASGRDIMGLLFSSNALRVVRAESPYIPVERGDVVRAVEGAQRLALVHRPLNADMIHIANPVLDAVRPAPKFTDSWGEMREHLGSFINERRLTRDQVLIIGDTALERDWTTAARAAGYLEATRYFAG
;
A
#
# COMPACT_ATOMS: atom_id res chain seq x y z
N MET A 1 -20.31 -8.43 32.65
CA MET A 1 -19.91 -7.07 33.05
C MET A 1 -19.96 -6.20 31.81
N ILE A 2 -20.75 -5.12 31.86
CA ILE A 2 -20.98 -4.19 30.74
C ILE A 2 -19.85 -3.15 30.77
N ALA A 3 -19.10 -3.01 29.67
CA ALA A 3 -18.09 -1.95 29.53
C ALA A 3 -18.80 -0.60 29.36
N GLY A 4 -18.68 0.28 30.35
CA GLY A 4 -19.25 1.63 30.34
C GLY A 4 -18.54 2.53 29.32
N ILE A 5 -19.33 3.36 28.63
CA ILE A 5 -18.86 4.44 27.77
C ILE A 5 -18.07 5.46 28.62
N GLY A 6 -16.81 5.72 28.26
CA GLY A 6 -16.00 6.82 28.81
C GLY A 6 -14.97 6.40 29.86
N HIS A 7 -13.85 5.80 29.43
CA HIS A 7 -12.61 5.68 30.23
C HIS A 7 -11.43 6.24 29.43
N ASN A 8 -11.58 7.47 28.91
CA ASN A 8 -10.40 8.25 28.58
C ASN A 8 -9.84 8.71 29.92
N GLN A 9 -8.90 7.92 30.47
CA GLN A 9 -8.11 8.23 31.67
C GLN A 9 -7.73 9.71 31.61
N GLY A 10 -8.51 10.55 32.30
CA GLY A 10 -8.37 12.00 32.23
C GLY A 10 -6.94 12.40 32.58
N PRO A 11 -6.48 13.59 32.19
CA PRO A 11 -5.14 14.04 32.53
C PRO A 11 -4.87 13.80 34.03
N THR A 12 -3.78 13.08 34.34
CA THR A 12 -3.49 12.68 35.71
C THR A 12 -3.41 13.89 36.63
N MET A 13 -3.97 13.78 37.83
CA MET A 13 -3.90 14.80 38.88
C MET A 13 -2.58 14.73 39.66
N GLU A 14 -1.68 13.83 39.28
CA GLU A 14 -0.36 13.69 39.89
C GLU A 14 0.44 14.98 39.76
N ARG A 15 0.84 15.56 40.90
CA ARG A 15 1.62 16.80 40.94
C ARG A 15 2.90 16.63 40.09
N GLY A 16 3.19 17.64 39.27
CA GLY A 16 4.41 17.67 38.45
C GLY A 16 4.34 16.93 37.11
N GLN A 17 3.21 16.32 36.71
CA GLN A 17 3.06 15.70 35.38
C GLN A 17 3.36 16.69 34.24
N LYS A 18 2.78 17.89 34.26
CA LYS A 18 3.03 18.93 33.24
C LYS A 18 4.51 19.29 33.12
N TRP A 19 5.21 19.40 34.25
CA TRP A 19 6.64 19.68 34.30
C TRP A 19 7.48 18.52 33.74
N ARG A 20 7.16 17.27 34.10
CA ARG A 20 7.82 16.07 33.54
C ARG A 20 7.62 15.96 32.03
N THR A 21 6.41 16.22 31.52
CA THR A 21 6.12 16.23 30.07
C THR A 21 6.92 17.31 29.36
N PHE A 22 6.97 18.53 29.92
CA PHE A 22 7.77 19.63 29.35
C PHE A 22 9.27 19.27 29.31
N GLN A 23 9.83 18.79 30.42
CA GLN A 23 11.24 18.38 30.49
C GLN A 23 11.55 17.23 29.53
N TRP A 24 10.65 16.26 29.37
CA TRP A 24 10.80 15.18 28.39
C TRP A 24 10.74 15.68 26.95
N GLN A 25 9.81 16.59 26.61
CA GLN A 25 9.74 17.19 25.27
C GLN A 25 11.01 17.99 24.95
N LYS A 26 11.50 18.78 25.90
CA LYS A 26 12.76 19.54 25.77
C LYS A 26 13.94 18.59 25.54
N ALA A 27 14.15 17.62 26.42
CA ALA A 27 15.25 16.65 26.30
C ALA A 27 15.15 15.84 24.98
N ARG A 28 13.94 15.43 24.58
CA ARG A 28 13.72 14.77 23.29
C ARG A 28 14.10 15.68 22.13
N SER A 29 13.71 16.95 22.15
CA SER A 29 14.03 17.89 21.07
C SER A 29 15.54 18.14 20.95
N GLU A 30 16.26 18.18 22.08
CA GLU A 30 17.72 18.36 22.12
C GLU A 30 18.47 17.09 21.68
N ALA A 31 17.94 15.90 22.00
CA ALA A 31 18.54 14.63 21.65
C ALA A 31 18.23 14.15 20.22
N MET A 32 17.11 14.59 19.63
CA MET A 32 16.71 14.17 18.28
C MET A 32 17.59 14.83 17.22
N PRO A 33 18.16 14.06 16.27
CA PRO A 33 18.87 14.63 15.13
C PRO A 33 17.98 15.60 14.34
N LYS A 34 18.50 16.79 13.99
CA LYS A 34 17.81 17.78 13.16
C LYS A 34 17.48 17.25 11.75
N ALA A 35 18.23 16.25 11.30
CA ALA A 35 18.04 15.59 10.03
C ALA A 35 18.11 14.06 10.22
N MET A 36 17.44 13.34 9.32
CA MET A 36 17.49 11.88 9.30
C MET A 36 18.93 11.41 9.05
N PRO A 37 19.47 10.47 9.84
CA PRO A 37 20.82 9.96 9.63
C PRO A 37 21.00 9.42 8.20
N LEU A 38 22.16 9.67 7.59
CA LEU A 38 22.44 9.28 6.20
C LEU A 38 22.20 7.79 5.94
N MET A 39 22.55 6.92 6.90
CA MET A 39 22.33 5.47 6.76
C MET A 39 20.84 5.14 6.61
N VAL A 40 19.96 5.82 7.37
CA VAL A 40 18.51 5.60 7.28
C VAL A 40 17.98 6.09 5.93
N VAL A 41 18.50 7.21 5.42
CA VAL A 41 18.16 7.69 4.07
C VAL A 41 18.60 6.67 3.02
N LYS A 42 19.83 6.13 3.11
CA LYS A 42 20.31 5.08 2.20
C LYS A 42 19.44 3.83 2.23
N MET A 43 18.99 3.41 3.42
CA MET A 43 18.05 2.30 3.56
C MET A 43 16.72 2.58 2.88
N HIS A 44 16.16 3.79 3.03
CA HIS A 44 14.92 4.16 2.36
C HIS A 44 15.06 4.26 0.84
N VAL A 45 16.19 4.75 0.33
CA VAL A 45 16.48 4.79 -1.10
C VAL A 45 16.59 3.37 -1.65
N ALA A 46 17.36 2.50 -1.00
CA ALA A 46 17.45 1.09 -1.38
C ALA A 46 16.09 0.40 -1.35
N ARG A 47 15.27 0.68 -0.33
CA ARG A 47 13.90 0.16 -0.23
C ARG A 47 13.01 0.65 -1.36
N ALA A 48 13.09 1.93 -1.72
CA ALA A 48 12.35 2.47 -2.87
C ALA A 48 12.73 1.73 -4.16
N HIS A 49 14.03 1.50 -4.40
CA HIS A 49 14.51 0.73 -5.56
C HIS A 49 14.00 -0.71 -5.58
N GLN A 50 14.01 -1.41 -4.44
CA GLN A 50 13.43 -2.76 -4.33
C GLN A 50 11.94 -2.80 -4.72
N LEU A 51 11.20 -1.71 -4.51
CA LEU A 51 9.79 -1.62 -4.86
C LEU A 51 9.53 -1.14 -6.30
N GLY A 52 10.59 -0.78 -7.04
CA GLY A 52 10.46 -0.11 -8.34
C GLY A 52 9.95 1.33 -8.23
N LEU A 53 10.24 2.03 -7.14
CA LEU A 53 9.78 3.40 -6.87
C LEU A 53 10.94 4.39 -6.83
N ASP A 54 10.67 5.62 -7.26
CA ASP A 54 11.52 6.76 -6.91
C ASP A 54 11.41 7.07 -5.40
N TYR A 55 12.51 7.57 -4.82
CA TYR A 55 12.55 7.88 -3.39
C TYR A 55 11.49 8.91 -2.95
N PRO A 56 11.24 10.02 -3.67
CA PRO A 56 10.18 10.96 -3.32
C PRO A 56 8.80 10.31 -3.17
N THR A 57 8.44 9.41 -4.09
CA THR A 57 7.17 8.67 -4.09
C THR A 57 7.09 7.76 -2.88
N TYR A 58 8.12 6.93 -2.66
CA TYR A 58 8.20 6.05 -1.50
C TYR A 58 8.10 6.83 -0.18
N ALA A 59 8.86 7.92 -0.04
CA ALA A 59 8.85 8.75 1.15
C ALA A 59 7.49 9.41 1.39
N ALA A 60 6.79 9.85 0.34
CA ALA A 60 5.45 10.43 0.45
C ALA A 60 4.42 9.40 0.93
N VAL A 61 4.43 8.19 0.35
CA VAL A 61 3.53 7.09 0.77
C VAL A 61 3.80 6.71 2.22
N ARG A 62 5.08 6.49 2.59
CA ARG A 62 5.46 6.13 3.96
C ARG A 62 5.10 7.21 4.97
N LYS A 63 5.20 8.49 4.59
CA LYS A 63 4.79 9.62 5.44
C LYS A 63 3.27 9.63 5.67
N ALA A 64 2.49 9.28 4.65
CA ALA A 64 1.03 9.26 4.73
C ALA A 64 0.48 8.04 5.48
N SER A 65 1.04 6.84 5.22
CA SER A 65 0.58 5.59 5.83
C SER A 65 1.19 5.33 7.22
N GLY A 66 2.36 5.89 7.50
CA GLY A 66 3.13 5.59 8.71
C GLY A 66 3.77 4.20 8.72
N ARG A 67 3.69 3.45 7.61
CA ARG A 67 4.22 2.09 7.46
C ARG A 67 5.04 1.93 6.18
N ASP A 68 5.89 0.90 6.16
CA ASP A 68 6.53 0.46 4.93
C ASP A 68 5.52 -0.23 4.00
N ILE A 69 5.81 -0.22 2.70
CA ILE A 69 5.01 -0.89 1.67
C ILE A 69 5.45 -2.35 1.62
N MET A 70 4.51 -3.26 1.84
CA MET A 70 4.74 -4.72 1.84
C MET A 70 3.97 -5.43 0.72
N GLY A 71 3.12 -4.71 -0.01
CA GLY A 71 2.41 -5.23 -1.17
C GLY A 71 2.16 -4.16 -2.22
N LEU A 72 2.27 -4.54 -3.48
CA LEU A 72 1.89 -3.75 -4.64
C LEU A 72 0.66 -4.41 -5.27
N LEU A 73 -0.44 -3.67 -5.36
CA LEU A 73 -1.70 -4.15 -5.91
C LEU A 73 -1.94 -3.51 -7.27
N PHE A 74 -1.71 -4.26 -8.34
CA PHE A 74 -1.87 -3.81 -9.71
C PHE A 74 -3.29 -4.06 -10.23
N SER A 75 -3.86 -3.11 -10.95
CA SER A 75 -5.03 -3.38 -11.80
C SER A 75 -4.64 -4.05 -13.12
N SER A 76 -5.54 -4.80 -13.76
CA SER A 76 -5.29 -5.33 -15.11
C SER A 76 -4.99 -4.22 -16.13
N ASN A 77 -5.58 -3.03 -15.96
CA ASN A 77 -5.30 -1.86 -16.80
C ASN A 77 -3.87 -1.35 -16.58
N ALA A 78 -3.43 -1.27 -15.31
CA ALA A 78 -2.05 -0.97 -14.95
C ALA A 78 -1.07 -2.05 -15.39
N LEU A 79 -1.49 -3.28 -15.63
CA LEU A 79 -0.63 -4.32 -16.21
C LEU A 79 -0.69 -4.35 -17.74
N ARG A 80 -1.54 -3.52 -18.38
CA ARG A 80 -1.83 -3.54 -19.83
C ARG A 80 -2.33 -4.90 -20.33
N VAL A 81 -2.98 -5.68 -19.46
CA VAL A 81 -3.66 -6.91 -19.84
C VAL A 81 -5.14 -6.60 -20.00
N VAL A 82 -5.59 -6.44 -21.25
CA VAL A 82 -6.95 -5.96 -21.57
C VAL A 82 -7.76 -6.92 -22.44
N ARG A 83 -7.11 -7.96 -23.00
CA ARG A 83 -7.72 -8.93 -23.91
C ARG A 83 -7.66 -10.33 -23.30
N ALA A 84 -8.78 -11.05 -23.33
CA ALA A 84 -8.86 -12.39 -22.74
C ALA A 84 -8.04 -13.41 -23.54
N GLU A 85 -7.96 -13.22 -24.86
CA GLU A 85 -7.16 -14.02 -25.79
C GLU A 85 -5.64 -13.78 -25.66
N SER A 86 -5.24 -12.72 -24.95
CA SER A 86 -3.83 -12.40 -24.69
C SER A 86 -3.61 -12.10 -23.20
N PRO A 87 -3.64 -13.13 -22.33
CA PRO A 87 -3.61 -12.96 -20.88
C PRO A 87 -2.22 -12.60 -20.33
N TYR A 88 -1.25 -12.24 -21.17
CA TYR A 88 0.13 -11.99 -20.78
C TYR A 88 0.39 -10.50 -20.51
N ILE A 89 1.10 -10.22 -19.42
CA ILE A 89 1.68 -8.90 -19.16
C ILE A 89 2.73 -8.62 -20.25
N PRO A 90 2.72 -7.43 -20.90
CA PRO A 90 3.79 -7.04 -21.82
C PRO A 90 5.17 -7.16 -21.17
N VAL A 91 6.16 -7.65 -21.91
CA VAL A 91 7.48 -8.02 -21.39
C VAL A 91 8.10 -6.91 -20.51
N GLU A 92 8.10 -5.67 -21.00
CA GLU A 92 8.65 -4.51 -20.28
C GLU A 92 8.03 -4.32 -18.88
N ARG A 93 6.69 -4.43 -18.77
CA ARG A 93 6.00 -4.34 -17.47
C ARG A 93 6.23 -5.59 -16.63
N GLY A 94 6.28 -6.75 -17.27
CA GLY A 94 6.58 -8.02 -16.62
C GLY A 94 7.95 -8.04 -15.97
N ASP A 95 8.95 -7.40 -16.58
CA ASP A 95 10.30 -7.28 -16.03
C ASP A 95 10.34 -6.32 -14.84
N VAL A 96 9.65 -5.17 -14.90
CA VAL A 96 9.50 -4.26 -13.76
C VAL A 96 8.83 -4.96 -12.58
N VAL A 97 7.72 -5.67 -12.81
CA VAL A 97 7.02 -6.42 -11.75
C VAL A 97 7.90 -7.53 -11.18
N ARG A 98 8.73 -8.17 -12.01
CA ARG A 98 9.65 -9.24 -11.56
C ARG A 98 10.78 -8.72 -10.69
N ALA A 99 11.25 -7.51 -10.95
CA ALA A 99 12.30 -6.85 -10.19
C ALA A 99 11.86 -6.40 -8.78
N VAL A 100 10.57 -6.48 -8.46
CA VAL A 100 10.06 -6.13 -7.12
C VAL A 100 10.57 -7.12 -6.08
N GLU A 101 11.17 -6.59 -5.02
CA GLU A 101 11.74 -7.33 -3.90
C GLU A 101 11.11 -6.92 -2.55
N GLY A 102 10.98 -7.89 -1.65
CA GLY A 102 10.49 -7.65 -0.28
C GLY A 102 9.05 -7.13 -0.20
N ALA A 103 8.26 -7.25 -1.27
CA ALA A 103 6.84 -6.96 -1.31
C ALA A 103 6.10 -7.96 -2.18
N GLN A 104 4.83 -8.23 -1.85
CA GLN A 104 3.98 -9.11 -2.66
C GLN A 104 3.45 -8.38 -3.90
N ARG A 105 3.43 -9.06 -5.03
CA ARG A 105 2.93 -8.61 -6.34
C ARG A 105 1.52 -9.15 -6.53
N LEU A 106 0.53 -8.37 -6.12
CA LEU A 106 -0.87 -8.72 -6.16
C LEU A 106 -1.53 -8.10 -7.39
N ALA A 107 -2.57 -8.74 -7.94
CA ALA A 107 -3.35 -8.17 -9.02
C ALA A 107 -4.87 -8.32 -8.83
N LEU A 108 -5.61 -7.29 -9.26
CA LEU A 108 -7.05 -7.34 -9.46
C LEU A 108 -7.37 -7.17 -10.94
N VAL A 109 -8.12 -8.12 -11.49
CA VAL A 109 -8.40 -8.17 -12.93
C VAL A 109 -9.85 -7.85 -13.23
N HIS A 110 -10.07 -6.87 -14.09
CA HIS A 110 -11.42 -6.50 -14.51
C HIS A 110 -12.00 -7.56 -15.45
N ARG A 111 -13.31 -7.82 -15.32
CA ARG A 111 -14.04 -8.64 -16.30
C ARG A 111 -13.97 -7.98 -17.69
N PRO A 112 -13.95 -8.76 -18.79
CA PRO A 112 -14.18 -10.21 -18.87
C PRO A 112 -12.95 -11.09 -18.63
N LEU A 113 -11.82 -10.55 -18.17
CA LEU A 113 -10.63 -11.35 -17.89
C LEU A 113 -10.90 -12.36 -16.77
N ASN A 114 -10.36 -13.57 -16.93
CA ASN A 114 -10.42 -14.61 -15.93
C ASN A 114 -9.16 -14.55 -15.05
N ALA A 115 -9.34 -14.39 -13.73
CA ALA A 115 -8.23 -14.24 -12.78
C ALA A 115 -7.29 -15.45 -12.74
N ASP A 116 -7.82 -16.67 -12.84
CA ASP A 116 -7.02 -17.89 -12.81
C ASP A 116 -6.15 -18.01 -14.06
N MET A 117 -6.72 -17.70 -15.23
CA MET A 117 -5.96 -17.66 -16.49
C MET A 117 -4.83 -16.63 -16.45
N ILE A 118 -5.10 -15.44 -15.89
CA ILE A 118 -4.09 -14.39 -15.73
C ILE A 118 -3.00 -14.85 -14.75
N HIS A 119 -3.35 -15.51 -13.66
CA HIS A 119 -2.39 -16.01 -12.69
C HIS A 119 -1.48 -17.09 -13.29
N ILE A 120 -2.06 -18.04 -14.04
CA ILE A 120 -1.32 -19.10 -14.72
C ILE A 120 -0.37 -18.51 -15.78
N ALA A 121 -0.83 -17.54 -16.57
CA ALA A 121 -0.04 -16.92 -17.62
C ALA A 121 1.10 -16.02 -17.08
N ASN A 122 0.97 -15.52 -15.85
CA ASN A 122 1.90 -14.56 -15.25
C ASN A 122 2.35 -15.00 -13.85
N PRO A 123 3.24 -16.00 -13.75
CA PRO A 123 3.72 -16.54 -12.46
C PRO A 123 4.53 -15.53 -11.64
N VAL A 124 4.87 -14.37 -12.22
CA VAL A 124 5.48 -13.24 -11.52
C VAL A 124 4.53 -12.62 -10.47
N LEU A 125 3.22 -12.81 -10.61
CA LEU A 125 2.22 -12.34 -9.66
C LEU A 125 2.05 -13.38 -8.55
N ASP A 126 2.20 -12.96 -7.30
CA ASP A 126 2.02 -13.83 -6.12
C ASP A 126 0.54 -14.15 -5.85
N ALA A 127 -0.35 -13.33 -6.41
CA ALA A 127 -1.79 -13.40 -6.20
C ALA A 127 -2.57 -12.69 -7.30
N VAL A 128 -3.67 -13.29 -7.75
CA VAL A 128 -4.62 -12.62 -8.65
C VAL A 128 -6.03 -12.90 -8.19
N ARG A 129 -6.90 -11.90 -8.18
CA ARG A 129 -8.35 -12.07 -8.00
C ARG A 129 -9.15 -11.22 -8.99
N PRO A 130 -10.43 -11.53 -9.23
CA PRO A 130 -11.32 -10.63 -9.96
C PRO A 130 -11.42 -9.28 -9.24
N ALA A 131 -11.40 -8.19 -9.98
CA ALA A 131 -11.66 -6.86 -9.44
C ALA A 131 -13.12 -6.73 -8.97
N PRO A 132 -13.39 -5.84 -7.99
CA PRO A 132 -14.76 -5.43 -7.66
C PRO A 132 -15.51 -4.97 -8.91
N LYS A 133 -16.81 -5.25 -8.98
CA LYS A 133 -17.64 -4.80 -10.10
C LYS A 133 -17.97 -3.32 -9.96
N PHE A 134 -18.22 -2.66 -11.08
CA PHE A 134 -18.72 -1.28 -11.12
C PHE A 134 -20.06 -1.09 -10.37
N THR A 135 -20.84 -2.16 -10.22
CA THR A 135 -22.14 -2.15 -9.53
C THR A 135 -22.05 -2.50 -8.06
N ASP A 136 -20.87 -2.88 -7.56
CA ASP A 136 -20.70 -3.22 -6.15
C ASP A 136 -20.85 -1.95 -5.31
N SER A 137 -21.56 -2.05 -4.19
CA SER A 137 -21.61 -1.00 -3.19
C SER A 137 -20.24 -0.77 -2.56
N TRP A 138 -20.06 0.39 -1.93
CA TRP A 138 -18.81 0.69 -1.22
C TRP A 138 -18.49 -0.33 -0.11
N GLY A 139 -19.51 -0.87 0.56
CA GLY A 139 -19.37 -1.90 1.59
C GLY A 139 -18.80 -3.20 1.03
N GLU A 140 -19.36 -3.67 -0.09
CA GLU A 140 -18.93 -4.88 -0.81
C GLU A 140 -17.51 -4.70 -1.36
N MET A 141 -17.19 -3.54 -1.96
CA MET A 141 -15.84 -3.24 -2.43
C MET A 141 -14.82 -3.24 -1.29
N ARG A 142 -15.13 -2.64 -0.15
CA ARG A 142 -14.25 -2.64 1.04
C ARG A 142 -14.04 -4.04 1.60
N GLU A 143 -15.08 -4.85 1.66
CA GLU A 143 -15.00 -6.24 2.11
C GLU A 143 -14.16 -7.07 1.15
N HIS A 144 -14.41 -6.94 -0.15
CA HIS A 144 -13.65 -7.60 -1.21
C HIS A 144 -12.16 -7.26 -1.13
N LEU A 145 -11.80 -5.97 -1.16
CA LEU A 145 -10.40 -5.55 -1.12
C LEU A 145 -9.74 -5.96 0.21
N GLY A 146 -10.49 -5.82 1.30
CA GLY A 146 -10.05 -6.19 2.64
C GLY A 146 -9.74 -7.67 2.79
N SER A 147 -10.62 -8.56 2.31
CA SER A 147 -10.40 -10.00 2.37
C SER A 147 -9.17 -10.39 1.56
N PHE A 148 -8.97 -9.78 0.38
CA PHE A 148 -7.82 -10.08 -0.47
C PHE A 148 -6.50 -9.81 0.26
N ILE A 149 -6.41 -8.63 0.86
CA ILE A 149 -5.20 -8.15 1.53
C ILE A 149 -4.95 -8.99 2.80
N ASN A 150 -6.01 -9.30 3.56
CA ASN A 150 -5.90 -10.06 4.79
C ASN A 150 -5.49 -11.53 4.54
N GLU A 151 -6.00 -12.18 3.50
CA GLU A 151 -5.59 -13.53 3.07
C GLU A 151 -4.08 -13.61 2.81
N ARG A 152 -3.49 -12.49 2.40
CA ARG A 152 -2.06 -12.33 2.14
C ARG A 152 -1.23 -11.95 3.36
N ARG A 153 -1.87 -11.92 4.54
CA ARG A 153 -1.26 -11.54 5.82
C ARG A 153 -0.65 -10.13 5.80
N LEU A 154 -1.20 -9.25 4.98
CA LEU A 154 -0.81 -7.84 4.88
C LEU A 154 -1.81 -6.98 5.65
N THR A 155 -1.36 -5.84 6.19
CA THR A 155 -2.29 -4.79 6.62
C THR A 155 -2.60 -3.86 5.45
N ARG A 156 -3.82 -3.31 5.42
CA ARG A 156 -4.28 -2.47 4.29
C ARG A 156 -3.36 -1.28 4.02
N ASP A 157 -2.90 -0.62 5.08
CA ASP A 157 -1.96 0.50 5.04
C ASP A 157 -0.51 0.13 4.65
N GLN A 158 -0.24 -1.15 4.34
CA GLN A 158 1.02 -1.62 3.74
C GLN A 158 0.90 -1.85 2.22
N VAL A 159 -0.28 -1.70 1.64
CA VAL A 159 -0.52 -1.99 0.22
C VAL A 159 -0.57 -0.70 -0.58
N LEU A 160 0.29 -0.55 -1.59
CA LEU A 160 0.20 0.53 -2.58
C LEU A 160 -0.61 0.03 -3.78
N ILE A 161 -1.61 0.80 -4.21
CA ILE A 161 -2.41 0.48 -5.40
C ILE A 161 -1.77 1.14 -6.62
N ILE A 162 -1.55 0.37 -7.68
CA ILE A 162 -1.11 0.85 -8.99
C ILE A 162 -2.25 0.67 -9.98
N GLY A 163 -2.80 1.78 -10.44
CA GLY A 163 -3.95 1.81 -11.34
C GLY A 163 -3.75 2.76 -12.52
N ASP A 164 -4.68 2.73 -13.47
CA ASP A 164 -4.68 3.61 -14.66
C ASP A 164 -6.05 4.33 -14.83
N THR A 165 -6.99 4.14 -13.89
CA THR A 165 -8.36 4.69 -14.00
C THR A 165 -8.85 5.34 -12.69
N ALA A 166 -9.80 6.27 -12.81
CA ALA A 166 -10.43 6.91 -11.65
C ALA A 166 -11.16 5.92 -10.74
N LEU A 167 -11.73 4.85 -11.30
CA LEU A 167 -12.38 3.81 -10.49
C LEU A 167 -11.37 3.05 -9.61
N GLU A 168 -10.18 2.76 -10.15
CA GLU A 168 -9.13 2.07 -9.42
C GLU A 168 -8.57 2.96 -8.29
N ARG A 169 -8.65 4.27 -8.44
CA ARG A 169 -8.32 5.22 -7.37
C ARG A 169 -9.24 5.07 -6.17
N ASP A 170 -10.53 4.81 -6.38
CA ASP A 170 -11.50 4.61 -5.29
C ASP A 170 -11.21 3.38 -4.43
N TRP A 171 -10.49 2.39 -4.98
CA TRP A 171 -10.01 1.22 -4.23
C TRP A 171 -9.12 1.64 -3.06
N THR A 172 -8.39 2.74 -3.19
CA THR A 172 -7.49 3.23 -2.14
C THR A 172 -8.28 3.60 -0.89
N THR A 173 -9.35 4.37 -1.06
CA THR A 173 -10.22 4.80 0.02
C THR A 173 -11.03 3.63 0.58
N ALA A 174 -11.55 2.76 -0.27
CA ALA A 174 -12.32 1.58 0.15
C ALA A 174 -11.46 0.57 0.94
N ALA A 175 -10.25 0.28 0.46
CA ALA A 175 -9.32 -0.60 1.15
C ALA A 175 -8.69 0.06 2.38
N ARG A 176 -8.62 1.40 2.46
CA ARG A 176 -7.70 2.14 3.34
C ARG A 176 -6.25 1.74 3.07
N ALA A 177 -5.91 1.72 1.78
CA ALA A 177 -4.58 1.37 1.30
C ALA A 177 -3.54 2.44 1.65
N ALA A 178 -2.25 2.12 1.52
CA ALA A 178 -1.15 3.06 1.76
C ALA A 178 -1.19 4.28 0.82
N GLY A 179 -1.71 4.09 -0.39
CA GLY A 179 -1.87 5.15 -1.38
C GLY A 179 -2.25 4.61 -2.75
N TYR A 180 -2.26 5.53 -3.72
CA TYR A 180 -2.48 5.26 -5.13
C TYR A 180 -1.35 5.85 -5.96
N LEU A 181 -0.85 5.09 -6.93
CA LEU A 181 0.14 5.53 -7.90
C LEU A 181 -0.36 5.24 -9.31
N GLU A 182 -0.28 6.24 -10.19
CA GLU A 182 -0.63 6.03 -11.61
C GLU A 182 0.37 5.07 -12.25
N ALA A 183 -0.14 4.14 -13.05
CA ALA A 183 0.65 3.14 -13.74
C ALA A 183 1.68 3.78 -14.66
N THR A 184 1.32 4.88 -15.33
CA THR A 184 2.27 5.66 -16.14
C THR A 184 3.46 6.12 -15.33
N ARG A 185 3.28 6.57 -14.08
CA ARG A 185 4.39 6.98 -13.21
C ARG A 185 5.18 5.79 -12.68
N TYR A 186 4.52 4.69 -12.32
CA TYR A 186 5.20 3.51 -11.81
C TYR A 186 6.08 2.83 -12.88
N PHE A 187 5.58 2.75 -14.12
CA PHE A 187 6.27 2.06 -15.22
C PHE A 187 7.12 2.98 -16.10
N ALA A 188 7.17 4.29 -15.85
CA ALA A 188 8.03 5.24 -16.60
C ALA A 188 9.48 5.29 -16.12
N GLY A 189 9.95 4.25 -15.42
CA GLY A 189 11.32 4.15 -14.90
C GLY A 189 12.40 4.45 -15.94
#